data_AF-A0AAX6EIW4-F1
#
_entry.id   AF-A0AAX6EIW4-F1
#
_cell.length_a   1.000
_cell.length_b   1.000
_cell.length_c   1.000
_cell.angle_alpha   90.00
_cell.angle_beta   90.00
_cell.angle_gamma   90.00
#
_symmetry.space_group_name_H-M   'P 1'
#
loop_
_entity.id
_entity.type
_entity.pdbx_description
1 polymer ?
#
loop_
_entity_poly.entity_id
_entity_poly.type
_entity_poly.pdbx_seq_one_letter_code
_entity_poly.pdbx_strand_id
1 'polypeptide(L)'
;MLEEFNFPRGILPEGVQSYTLRPDGWFEVLLGGDCDFQVEGGYPLKYRRRVTGRVDSGVLRDLNGVSVKVLFVWVGINQVIRSDSTLYFYVGPFSASFPVTNFEECPTCRCGATCIGEAAAAALSADS
;
A
#
# COMPACT_ATOMS: atom_id res chain seq x y z
N MET A 1 -6.75 10.50 -5.56
CA MET A 1 -6.05 9.40 -4.83
C MET A 1 -5.55 9.94 -3.48
N LEU A 2 -4.99 9.11 -2.58
CA LEU A 2 -4.54 9.56 -1.24
C LEU A 2 -3.59 10.78 -1.27
N GLU A 3 -2.98 11.08 -2.41
CA GLU A 3 -2.26 12.31 -2.73
C GLU A 3 -3.02 13.60 -2.44
N GLU A 4 -4.35 13.62 -2.67
CA GLU A 4 -5.22 14.74 -2.34
C GLU A 4 -5.28 15.03 -0.84
N PHE A 5 -4.93 14.03 -0.02
CA PHE A 5 -4.86 14.10 1.43
C PHE A 5 -3.42 14.25 1.92
N ASN A 6 -2.54 14.79 1.08
CA ASN A 6 -1.15 15.05 1.43
C ASN A 6 -0.34 13.77 1.69
N PHE A 7 -0.58 12.67 0.97
CA PHE A 7 0.29 11.48 1.01
C PHE A 7 1.10 11.32 -0.27
N PRO A 8 2.32 10.75 -0.23
CA PRO A 8 3.06 10.47 -1.45
C PRO A 8 2.40 9.33 -2.24
N ARG A 9 2.53 9.35 -3.57
CA ARG A 9 1.97 8.33 -4.47
C ARG A 9 2.38 6.90 -4.11
N GLY A 10 3.62 6.69 -3.67
CA GLY A 10 4.15 5.38 -3.30
C GLY A 10 3.73 4.87 -1.93
N ILE A 11 2.78 5.55 -1.25
CA ILE A 11 2.13 4.98 -0.07
C ILE A 11 1.28 3.75 -0.41
N LEU A 12 0.84 3.63 -1.66
CA LEU A 12 0.18 2.44 -2.19
C LEU A 12 1.06 1.77 -3.25
N PRO A 13 1.09 0.43 -3.29
CA PRO A 13 1.81 -0.28 -4.35
C PRO A 13 1.14 -0.11 -5.71
N GLU A 14 1.90 -0.41 -6.77
CA GLU A 14 1.33 -0.53 -8.12
C GLU A 14 0.34 -1.70 -8.23
N GLY A 15 -0.54 -1.65 -9.23
CA GLY A 15 -1.53 -2.71 -9.48
C GLY A 15 -2.82 -2.58 -8.65
N VAL A 16 -3.16 -1.36 -8.25
CA VAL A 16 -4.50 -1.02 -7.74
C VAL A 16 -5.53 -1.25 -8.85
N GLN A 17 -6.48 -2.14 -8.59
CA GLN A 17 -7.57 -2.50 -9.50
C GLN A 17 -8.79 -1.59 -9.31
N SER A 18 -9.08 -1.20 -8.07
CA SER A 18 -10.15 -0.24 -7.79
C SER A 18 -9.88 0.56 -6.53
N TYR A 19 -10.41 1.77 -6.51
CA TYR A 19 -10.33 2.70 -5.40
C TYR A 19 -11.71 3.27 -5.11
N THR A 20 -12.18 3.13 -3.87
CA THR A 20 -13.42 3.72 -3.38
C THR A 20 -13.09 4.69 -2.26
N LEU A 21 -13.62 5.91 -2.35
CA LEU A 21 -13.52 6.92 -1.30
C LEU A 21 -14.90 7.48 -1.03
N ARG A 22 -15.28 7.47 0.25
CA ARG A 22 -16.55 8.04 0.72
C ARG A 22 -16.36 9.47 1.21
N PRO A 23 -17.42 10.28 1.21
CA PRO A 23 -17.36 11.65 1.74
C PRO A 23 -16.95 11.74 3.21
N ASP A 24 -17.15 10.69 4.01
CA ASP A 24 -16.73 10.64 5.41
C ASP A 24 -15.26 10.20 5.61
N GLY A 25 -14.47 10.19 4.53
CA GLY A 25 -13.06 9.82 4.54
C GLY A 25 -12.80 8.31 4.61
N TRP A 26 -13.82 7.45 4.68
CA TRP A 26 -13.59 6.02 4.57
C TRP A 26 -13.15 5.65 3.15
N PHE A 27 -12.12 4.82 3.04
CA PHE A 27 -11.62 4.36 1.75
C PHE A 27 -11.41 2.84 1.72
N GLU A 28 -11.50 2.28 0.53
CA GLU A 28 -11.12 0.92 0.20
C GLU A 28 -10.29 0.89 -1.09
N VAL A 29 -9.20 0.13 -1.05
CA VAL A 29 -8.33 -0.14 -2.18
C VAL A 29 -8.30 -1.64 -2.41
N LEU A 30 -8.55 -2.04 -3.64
CA LEU A 30 -8.40 -3.43 -4.09
C LEU A 30 -7.20 -3.54 -5.00
N LEU A 31 -6.26 -4.41 -4.64
CA LEU A 31 -5.10 -4.79 -5.43
C LEU A 31 -5.44 -6.06 -6.25
N GLY A 32 -4.59 -6.38 -7.24
CA GLY A 32 -4.71 -7.64 -7.98
C GLY A 32 -4.56 -8.89 -7.10
N GLY A 33 -3.79 -8.78 -6.01
CA GLY A 33 -3.55 -9.84 -5.04
C GLY A 33 -2.87 -9.30 -3.78
N ASP A 34 -2.51 -10.21 -2.86
CA ASP A 34 -1.60 -9.88 -1.78
C ASP A 34 -0.23 -9.48 -2.36
N CYS A 35 0.44 -8.52 -1.71
CA CYS A 35 1.68 -7.94 -2.17
C CYS A 35 2.66 -7.80 -1.00
N ASP A 36 3.80 -8.47 -1.13
CA ASP A 36 4.87 -8.42 -0.14
C ASP A 36 6.11 -7.82 -0.79
N PHE A 37 6.75 -6.86 -0.12
CA PHE A 37 7.98 -6.23 -0.58
C PHE A 37 8.87 -5.82 0.59
N GLN A 38 10.15 -5.57 0.31
CA GLN A 38 11.08 -5.03 1.30
C GLN A 38 11.15 -3.53 1.12
N VAL A 39 10.97 -2.77 2.20
CA VAL A 39 11.32 -1.35 2.19
C VAL A 39 12.82 -1.17 2.34
N GLU A 40 13.29 -0.02 1.88
CA GLU A 40 14.64 0.45 2.17
C GLU A 40 14.87 0.44 3.71
N GLY A 41 15.95 -0.19 4.15
CA GLY A 41 16.19 -0.48 5.57
C GLY A 41 15.80 -1.91 6.02
N GLY A 42 15.29 -2.75 5.12
CA GLY A 42 15.20 -4.20 5.32
C GLY A 42 13.95 -4.70 6.04
N TYR A 43 12.95 -3.84 6.27
CA TYR A 43 11.69 -4.26 6.89
C TYR A 43 10.74 -4.86 5.83
N PRO A 44 10.27 -6.11 5.98
CA PRO A 44 9.25 -6.67 5.10
C PRO A 44 7.91 -5.99 5.35
N LEU A 45 7.31 -5.43 4.31
CA LEU A 45 5.92 -4.95 4.28
C LEU A 45 5.05 -5.93 3.51
N LYS A 46 3.82 -6.06 4.00
CA LYS A 46 2.75 -6.88 3.41
C LYS A 46 1.50 -6.04 3.26
N TYR A 47 0.99 -5.98 2.04
CA TYR A 47 -0.31 -5.49 1.67
C TYR A 47 -1.20 -6.68 1.35
N ARG A 48 -2.39 -6.73 1.94
CA ARG A 48 -3.43 -7.67 1.53
C ARG A 48 -4.09 -7.14 0.26
N ARG A 49 -4.72 -8.05 -0.49
CA ARG A 49 -5.55 -7.71 -1.65
C ARG A 49 -6.53 -6.57 -1.38
N ARG A 50 -7.11 -6.54 -0.17
CA ARG A 50 -8.05 -5.50 0.25
C ARG A 50 -7.44 -4.68 1.38
N VAL A 51 -7.30 -3.38 1.14
CA VAL A 51 -6.83 -2.39 2.12
C VAL A 51 -7.97 -1.42 2.39
N THR A 52 -8.21 -1.13 3.67
CA THR A 52 -9.27 -0.19 4.08
C THR A 52 -8.74 0.74 5.16
N GLY A 53 -9.37 1.90 5.30
CA GLY A 53 -9.08 2.82 6.39
C GLY A 53 -9.92 4.08 6.31
N ARG A 54 -9.56 5.05 7.14
CA ARG A 54 -10.07 6.42 7.08
C ARG A 54 -8.92 7.37 6.75
N VAL A 55 -9.15 8.27 5.81
CA VAL A 55 -8.20 9.30 5.41
C VAL A 55 -8.71 10.68 5.82
N ASP A 56 -7.77 11.49 6.29
CA ASP A 56 -7.87 12.92 6.57
C ASP A 56 -6.56 13.58 6.10
N SER A 57 -6.50 14.91 6.05
CA SER A 57 -5.31 15.64 5.62
C SER A 57 -4.09 15.24 6.45
N GLY A 58 -3.14 14.56 5.82
CA GLY A 58 -1.91 14.06 6.44
C GLY A 58 -2.11 12.91 7.42
N VAL A 59 -3.30 12.29 7.51
CA VAL A 59 -3.56 11.20 8.47
C VAL A 59 -4.34 10.05 7.83
N LEU A 60 -3.79 8.84 7.94
CA LEU A 60 -4.51 7.57 7.73
C LEU A 60 -4.76 6.92 9.09
N ARG A 61 -5.99 6.52 9.37
CA ARG A 61 -6.42 5.86 10.61
C ARG A 61 -7.25 4.63 10.29
N ASP A 62 -7.43 3.76 11.29
CA ASP A 62 -8.18 2.51 11.18
C ASP A 62 -7.72 1.65 9.99
N LEU A 63 -6.42 1.71 9.69
CA LEU A 63 -5.84 0.99 8.56
C LEU A 63 -5.92 -0.51 8.80
N ASN A 64 -6.38 -1.21 7.77
CA ASN A 64 -6.50 -2.65 7.74
C ASN A 64 -5.95 -3.16 6.40
N GLY A 65 -5.23 -4.27 6.45
CA GLY A 65 -4.63 -4.88 5.27
C GLY A 65 -3.19 -4.47 4.99
N VAL A 66 -2.57 -3.63 5.84
CA VAL A 66 -1.14 -3.31 5.79
C VAL A 66 -0.45 -3.87 7.03
N SER A 67 0.68 -4.55 6.87
CA SER A 67 1.41 -5.16 7.97
C SER A 67 2.90 -5.11 7.74
N VAL A 68 3.67 -4.99 8.82
CA VAL A 68 5.14 -5.06 8.81
C VAL A 68 5.58 -6.29 9.59
N LYS A 69 6.71 -6.89 9.21
CA LYS A 69 7.29 -7.99 9.98
C LYS A 69 8.22 -7.44 11.06
N VAL A 70 7.89 -7.70 12.31
CA VAL A 70 8.71 -7.38 13.49
C VAL A 70 9.18 -8.68 14.11
N LEU A 71 10.51 -8.86 14.19
CA LEU A 71 11.15 -10.12 14.58
C LEU A 71 10.65 -11.28 13.70
N PHE A 72 9.69 -12.07 14.20
CA PHE A 72 9.12 -13.23 13.52
C PHE A 72 7.61 -13.12 13.28
N VAL A 73 6.97 -12.01 13.67
CA VAL A 73 5.51 -11.83 13.64
C VAL A 73 5.14 -10.70 12.68
N TRP A 74 4.05 -10.89 11.93
CA TRP A 74 3.43 -9.83 11.15
C TRP A 74 2.51 -9.02 12.05
N VAL A 75 2.77 -7.72 12.12
CA VAL A 75 1.98 -6.80 12.94
C VAL A 75 1.31 -5.75 12.05
N GLY A 76 0.04 -5.49 12.29
CA GLY A 76 -0.75 -4.54 11.52
C GLY A 76 -0.27 -3.11 11.74
N ILE A 77 -0.23 -2.34 10.66
CA ILE A 77 -0.07 -0.89 10.73
C ILE A 77 -1.47 -0.29 10.79
N ASN A 78 -1.77 0.42 11.87
CA ASN A 78 -3.12 0.93 12.14
C ASN A 78 -3.27 2.42 11.78
N GLN A 79 -2.17 3.16 11.77
CA GLN A 79 -2.18 4.59 11.51
C GLN A 79 -0.88 5.03 10.80
N VAL A 80 -1.02 5.98 9.88
CA VAL A 80 0.09 6.69 9.25
C VAL A 80 -0.16 8.19 9.38
N ILE A 81 0.83 8.93 9.87
CA ILE A 81 0.75 10.39 9.98
C ILE A 81 1.88 10.99 9.16
N ARG A 82 1.57 11.98 8.32
CA ARG A 82 2.56 12.81 7.67
C ARG A 82 2.75 14.10 8.46
N SER A 83 4.01 14.41 8.77
CA SER A 83 4.46 15.72 9.22
C SER A 83 5.56 16.19 8.28
N ASP A 84 5.28 17.23 7.51
CA ASP A 84 6.21 17.82 6.53
C ASP A 84 6.76 16.78 5.54
N SER A 85 8.07 16.50 5.63
CA SER A 85 8.82 15.55 4.81
C SER A 85 8.98 14.18 5.49
N THR A 86 8.25 13.91 6.58
CA THR A 86 8.36 12.67 7.35
C THR A 86 7.01 11.96 7.47
N LEU A 87 7.01 10.64 7.28
CA LEU A 87 5.89 9.75 7.55
C LEU A 87 6.17 8.95 8.81
N TYR A 88 5.18 8.87 9.68
CA TYR A 88 5.18 8.09 10.91
C TYR A 88 4.20 6.93 10.77
N PHE A 89 4.69 5.70 10.86
CA PHE A 89 3.89 4.49 10.78
C PHE A 89 3.70 3.92 12.18
N TYR A 90 2.46 3.70 12.59
CA TYR A 90 2.09 3.28 13.94
C TYR A 90 1.60 1.84 13.99
N VAL A 91 2.10 1.12 14.99
CA VAL A 91 1.74 -0.25 15.35
C VAL A 91 1.39 -0.25 16.83
N GLY A 92 0.09 -0.03 17.14
CA GLY A 92 -0.35 0.23 18.50
C GLY A 92 0.36 1.46 19.11
N PRO A 93 1.02 1.34 20.28
CA PRO A 93 1.72 2.47 20.91
C PRO A 93 3.10 2.77 20.30
N PHE A 94 3.58 1.95 19.37
CA PHE A 94 4.92 2.08 18.78
C PHE A 94 4.85 2.76 17.41
N SER A 95 5.92 3.46 17.04
CA SER A 95 6.04 4.13 15.75
C SER A 95 7.44 4.02 15.15
N ALA A 96 7.52 4.05 13.83
CA ALA A 96 8.76 4.27 13.08
C ALA A 96 8.56 5.41 12.07
N SER A 97 9.62 6.17 11.81
CA SER A 97 9.58 7.33 10.91
C SER A 97 10.45 7.11 9.68
N PHE A 98 9.95 7.54 8.52
CA PHE A 98 10.65 7.46 7.23
C PHE A 98 10.47 8.76 6.46
N PRO A 99 11.47 9.22 5.70
CA PRO A 99 11.30 10.40 4.86
C PRO A 99 10.33 10.11 3.72
N VAL A 100 9.57 11.12 3.29
CA VAL A 100 8.59 11.04 2.19
C VAL A 100 9.26 10.61 0.88
N THR A 101 10.53 10.95 0.69
CA THR A 101 11.34 10.59 -0.50
C THR A 101 11.39 9.08 -0.75
N ASN A 102 11.27 8.27 0.31
CA ASN A 102 11.27 6.80 0.19
C ASN A 102 9.98 6.25 -0.46
N PHE A 103 8.99 7.11 -0.70
CA PHE A 103 7.67 6.76 -1.22
C PHE A 103 7.31 7.60 -2.46
N GLU A 104 8.27 8.25 -3.11
CA GLU A 104 8.04 8.99 -4.36
C GLU A 104 7.72 8.07 -5.54
N GLU A 105 8.24 6.85 -5.51
CA GLU A 105 7.96 5.79 -6.46
C GLU A 105 7.03 4.75 -5.85
N CYS A 106 6.11 4.25 -6.66
CA CYS A 106 5.20 3.20 -6.23
C CYS A 106 5.98 1.89 -6.16
N PRO A 107 5.99 1.17 -5.01
CA PRO A 107 6.67 -0.11 -4.94
C PRO A 107 6.02 -1.07 -5.93
N THR A 108 6.85 -1.68 -6.78
CA THR A 108 6.41 -2.75 -7.67
C THR A 108 6.22 -4.01 -6.82
N CYS A 109 4.98 -4.48 -6.74
CA CYS A 109 4.72 -5.79 -6.16
C CYS A 109 5.42 -6.83 -7.02
N ARG A 110 6.40 -7.53 -6.44
CA ARG A 110 6.97 -8.71 -7.08
C ARG A 110 5.91 -9.81 -7.00
N CYS A 111 4.98 -9.83 -7.96
CA CYS A 111 4.01 -10.92 -8.06
C CYS A 111 4.76 -12.25 -8.07
N GLY A 112 4.47 -13.12 -7.11
CA GLY A 112 4.65 -14.55 -7.31
C GLY A 112 3.71 -14.97 -8.44
N ALA A 113 4.27 -15.26 -9.61
CA ALA A 113 3.64 -15.94 -10.75
C ALA A 113 2.13 -15.63 -10.99
N THR A 114 1.80 -14.38 -11.34
CA THR A 114 0.78 -13.98 -12.34
C THR A 114 0.45 -12.49 -12.17
N CYS A 115 1.43 -11.64 -12.45
CA CYS A 115 1.13 -10.27 -12.90
C CYS A 115 0.95 -10.35 -14.42
N ILE A 116 -0.16 -10.94 -14.90
CA ILE A 116 -0.63 -10.60 -16.24
C ILE A 116 -1.42 -9.31 -16.07
N GLY A 117 -0.74 -8.19 -16.31
CA GLY A 117 -1.43 -6.98 -16.73
C GLY A 117 -2.30 -7.32 -17.94
N GLU A 118 -3.43 -6.67 -18.05
CA GLU A 118 -4.28 -6.71 -19.24
C GLU A 118 -3.56 -6.01 -20.40
N ALA A 119 -2.56 -6.73 -20.93
CA ALA A 119 -1.81 -6.49 -22.16
C ALA A 119 -1.33 -7.84 -22.75
N ALA A 120 -2.03 -8.95 -22.46
CA ALA A 120 -1.73 -10.27 -23.04
C ALA A 120 -2.99 -11.14 -23.26
N ALA A 121 -4.11 -10.54 -23.70
CA ALA A 121 -5.27 -11.27 -24.22
C ALA A 121 -5.33 -11.26 -25.76
N ALA A 122 -4.19 -11.43 -26.43
CA ALA A 122 -4.10 -11.47 -27.90
C ALA A 122 -3.14 -12.54 -28.46
N ALA A 123 -2.85 -13.63 -27.74
CA ALA A 123 -2.01 -14.70 -28.27
C ALA A 123 -2.46 -16.12 -27.90
N LEU A 124 -3.77 -16.33 -27.70
CA LEU A 124 -4.36 -17.66 -27.54
C LEU A 124 -5.56 -17.82 -28.48
N SER A 125 -5.31 -17.81 -29.81
CA SER A 125 -6.09 -18.54 -30.82
C SER A 125 -5.65 -18.21 -32.27
N ALA A 126 -4.70 -18.98 -32.80
CA ALA A 126 -4.54 -19.36 -34.21
C ALA A 126 -3.53 -20.53 -34.19
N ASP A 127 -3.96 -21.81 -34.21
CA ASP A 127 -4.35 -22.57 -35.43
C ASP A 127 -3.14 -22.62 -36.41
N SER A 128 -2.42 -23.73 -36.64
CA SER A 128 -2.73 -25.16 -36.76
C SER A 128 -1.49 -26.00 -36.43
#